data_AF-A0A7H5ETN6-F1
#
_entry.id   AF-A0A7H5ETN6-F1
#
_cell.length_a   1.000
_cell.length_b   1.000
_cell.length_c   1.000
_cell.angle_alpha   90.00
_cell.angle_beta   90.00
_cell.angle_gamma   90.00
#
_symmetry.space_group_name_H-M   'P 1'
#
loop_
_entity.id
_entity.type
_entity.pdbx_description
1 polymer ?
#
loop_
_entity_poly.entity_id
_entity_poly.type
_entity_poly.pdbx_seq_one_letter_code
_entity_poly.pdbx_strand_id
1 'polypeptide(L)'
;MKFFLSCCLVFSLFSCSRNDAPMDSWYLGWRMTFNLMQDRHALAAEQFDSLRTLSNDIEPQFLSVGLISLSRQGRDEEVAVLFDGLSEDVKRQICRSNSLRKAPFCAEYTVSAPADSLLSKALVQMYLNDQAVRGNVMQDVMEEYEVRPDSGLIARGMLDVDLVNRERLANIIKEYGFPTVKLVGQEAMRGAFMVIQHADRDPDWQRDQLPLVEAAVAAGDLERKDYAYLYDRIQVNSNLPQRYGSQFAKVDPVNGVAELAETEDPENLNVRRKAMGMMPIEMYRKLILSIP
;
A
#
# COMPACT_ATOMS: atom_id res chain seq x y z
N MET A 1 49.24 -36.68 39.70
CA MET A 1 49.63 -36.02 38.44
C MET A 1 48.40 -35.41 37.81
N LYS A 2 48.18 -34.09 37.98
CA LYS A 2 47.44 -33.20 37.08
C LYS A 2 47.46 -31.78 37.66
N PHE A 3 47.96 -30.88 36.83
CA PHE A 3 48.23 -29.47 37.08
C PHE A 3 46.94 -28.65 37.25
N PHE A 4 46.98 -27.67 38.16
CA PHE A 4 46.13 -26.49 38.14
C PHE A 4 46.56 -25.60 36.96
N LEU A 5 45.65 -25.24 36.06
CA LEU A 5 45.87 -24.13 35.13
C LEU A 5 44.64 -23.23 35.06
N SER A 6 44.92 -21.95 35.29
CA SER A 6 44.09 -20.76 35.22
C SER A 6 43.15 -20.72 34.02
N CYS A 7 41.86 -20.47 34.26
CA CYS A 7 40.89 -20.13 33.22
C CYS A 7 40.90 -18.61 33.03
N CYS A 8 41.57 -18.13 31.98
CA CYS A 8 41.50 -16.75 31.52
C CYS A 8 40.08 -16.45 31.00
N LEU A 9 39.47 -15.38 31.54
CA LEU A 9 38.31 -14.71 30.96
C LEU A 9 38.63 -14.25 29.54
N VAL A 10 38.04 -14.91 28.54
CA VAL A 10 37.99 -14.38 27.17
C VAL A 10 36.72 -13.56 27.05
N PHE A 11 36.87 -12.24 27.14
CA PHE A 11 35.88 -11.28 26.69
C PHE A 11 35.65 -11.50 25.18
N SER A 12 34.52 -12.11 24.85
CA SER A 12 34.08 -12.22 23.45
C SER A 12 33.48 -10.87 23.07
N LEU A 13 34.26 -10.07 22.35
CA LEU A 13 33.77 -8.91 21.60
C LEU A 13 32.73 -9.42 20.59
N PHE A 14 31.44 -9.26 20.90
CA PHE A 14 30.40 -9.36 19.90
C PHE A 14 30.60 -8.21 18.91
N SER A 15 31.20 -8.54 17.77
CA SER A 15 31.16 -7.73 16.57
C SER A 15 29.69 -7.54 16.19
N CYS A 16 29.19 -6.30 16.27
CA CYS A 16 27.94 -5.93 15.62
C CYS A 16 28.15 -6.07 14.10
N SER A 17 27.89 -7.25 13.56
CA SER A 17 27.76 -7.41 12.11
C SER A 17 26.46 -6.69 11.68
N ARG A 18 26.60 -5.67 10.83
CA ARG A 18 25.52 -4.94 10.14
C ARG A 18 24.65 -5.89 9.28
N ASN A 19 23.77 -6.67 9.91
CA ASN A 19 22.73 -7.42 9.21
C ASN A 19 21.36 -6.72 9.25
N ASP A 20 21.25 -5.56 9.90
CA ASP A 20 20.02 -4.78 10.00
C ASP A 20 19.83 -3.74 8.89
N ALA A 21 20.82 -3.57 8.00
CA ALA A 21 20.79 -2.57 6.92
C ALA A 21 19.50 -2.63 6.05
N PRO A 22 18.94 -3.82 5.74
CA PRO A 22 17.66 -3.90 5.04
C PRO A 22 16.47 -3.40 5.87
N MET A 23 16.48 -3.54 7.20
CA MET A 23 15.40 -3.04 8.06
C MET A 23 15.52 -1.52 8.26
N ASP A 24 16.75 -1.01 8.45
CA ASP A 24 17.00 0.42 8.61
C ASP A 24 16.60 1.20 7.35
N SER A 25 16.94 0.69 6.16
CA SER A 25 16.55 1.31 4.89
C SER A 25 15.03 1.31 4.69
N TRP A 26 14.35 0.23 5.08
CA TRP A 26 12.88 0.13 5.05
C TRP A 26 12.22 1.13 6.01
N TYR A 27 12.70 1.25 7.24
CA TYR A 27 12.22 2.26 8.20
C TYR A 27 12.46 3.68 7.69
N LEU A 28 13.64 3.95 7.12
CA LEU A 28 13.96 5.25 6.55
C LEU A 28 13.07 5.60 5.36
N GLY A 29 12.85 4.64 4.45
CA GLY A 29 11.94 4.77 3.32
C GLY A 29 10.52 5.14 3.75
N TRP A 30 9.97 4.45 4.76
CA TRP A 30 8.65 4.80 5.29
C TRP A 30 8.61 6.12 6.05
N ARG A 31 9.68 6.48 6.75
CA ARG A 31 9.78 7.80 7.40
C ARG A 31 9.76 8.92 6.36
N MET A 32 10.45 8.74 5.25
CA MET A 32 10.43 9.64 4.10
C MET A 32 9.02 9.73 3.50
N THR A 33 8.36 8.60 3.25
CA THR A 33 6.96 8.57 2.79
C THR A 33 6.03 9.32 3.73
N PHE A 34 6.13 9.07 5.04
CA PHE A 34 5.33 9.75 6.04
C PHE A 34 5.57 11.26 6.07
N ASN A 35 6.82 11.71 5.88
CA ASN A 35 7.13 13.13 5.78
C ASN A 35 6.55 13.77 4.52
N LEU A 36 6.60 13.07 3.38
CA LEU A 36 5.96 13.52 2.15
C LEU A 36 4.45 13.69 2.33
N MET A 37 3.77 12.75 3.00
CA MET A 37 2.34 12.81 3.31
C MET A 37 1.94 13.95 4.25
N GLN A 38 2.91 14.54 4.96
CA GLN A 38 2.71 15.66 5.89
C GLN A 38 3.25 16.98 5.29
N ASP A 39 3.39 17.04 3.96
CA ASP A 39 3.93 18.18 3.20
C ASP A 39 5.33 18.65 3.63
N ARG A 40 6.10 17.79 4.30
CA ARG A 40 7.49 18.05 4.72
C ARG A 40 8.47 17.65 3.62
N HIS A 41 8.33 18.25 2.44
CA HIS A 41 9.07 17.87 1.23
C HIS A 41 10.59 17.98 1.35
N ALA A 42 11.12 19.05 1.97
CA ALA A 42 12.55 19.24 2.17
C ALA A 42 13.16 18.10 3.01
N LEU A 43 12.52 17.77 4.13
CA LEU A 43 12.96 16.68 5.00
C LEU A 43 12.84 15.32 4.31
N ALA A 44 11.80 15.10 3.51
CA ALA A 44 11.67 13.87 2.72
C ALA A 44 12.81 13.75 1.67
N ALA A 45 13.19 14.84 1.02
CA ALA A 45 14.31 14.86 0.07
C ALA A 45 15.66 14.56 0.76
N GLU A 46 15.95 15.16 1.90
CA GLU A 46 17.16 14.85 2.70
C GLU A 46 17.20 13.39 3.16
N GLN A 47 16.03 12.84 3.51
CA GLN A 47 15.92 11.42 3.87
C GLN A 47 16.11 10.50 2.68
N PHE A 48 15.73 10.92 1.47
CA PHE A 48 16.04 10.18 0.26
C PHE A 48 17.54 10.17 -0.04
N ASP A 49 18.23 11.31 0.13
CA ASP A 49 19.69 11.40 0.00
C ASP A 49 20.39 10.44 0.98
N SER A 50 19.88 10.39 2.22
CA SER A 50 20.35 9.45 3.24
C SER A 50 20.08 7.99 2.85
N LEU A 51 18.90 7.70 2.30
CA LEU A 51 18.50 6.34 1.90
C LEU A 51 19.40 5.80 0.79
N ARG A 52 19.74 6.63 -0.20
CA ARG A 52 20.69 6.30 -1.28
C ARG A 52 22.12 6.07 -0.79
N THR A 53 22.49 6.64 0.35
CA THR A 53 23.79 6.37 1.00
C THR A 53 23.76 5.07 1.80
N LEU A 54 22.59 4.70 2.35
CA LEU A 54 22.42 3.56 3.23
C LEU A 54 22.24 2.23 2.47
N SER A 55 21.55 2.25 1.33
CA SER A 55 21.24 1.05 0.54
C SER A 55 21.41 1.31 -0.95
N ASN A 56 22.05 0.35 -1.63
CA ASN A 56 22.08 0.29 -3.09
C ASN A 56 20.85 -0.43 -3.68
N ASP A 57 20.04 -1.07 -2.83
CA ASP A 57 18.81 -1.76 -3.20
C ASP A 57 17.63 -1.07 -2.51
N ILE A 58 17.09 -0.05 -3.18
CA ILE A 58 15.95 0.74 -2.67
C ILE A 58 14.69 0.21 -3.34
N GLU A 59 13.69 -0.14 -2.54
CA GLU A 59 12.40 -0.60 -3.05
C GLU A 59 11.77 0.45 -3.99
N PRO A 60 11.17 0.04 -5.13
CA PRO A 60 10.58 0.95 -6.12
C PRO A 60 9.56 1.96 -5.57
N GLN A 61 8.83 1.58 -4.52
CA GLN A 61 7.92 2.48 -3.80
C GLN A 61 8.65 3.66 -3.15
N PHE A 62 9.82 3.42 -2.55
CA PHE A 62 10.63 4.47 -1.93
C PHE A 62 11.38 5.29 -2.97
N LEU A 63 11.80 4.68 -4.09
CA LEU A 63 12.32 5.43 -5.23
C LEU A 63 11.29 6.43 -5.75
N SER A 64 10.05 6.00 -5.95
CA SER A 64 8.96 6.88 -6.41
C SER A 64 8.76 8.07 -5.47
N VAL A 65 8.64 7.81 -4.15
CA VAL A 65 8.51 8.85 -3.13
C VAL A 65 9.72 9.79 -3.11
N GLY A 66 10.93 9.24 -3.27
CA GLY A 66 12.17 10.01 -3.36
C GLY A 66 12.19 10.96 -4.55
N LEU A 67 11.90 10.45 -5.76
CA LEU A 67 11.84 11.27 -6.98
C LEU A 67 10.79 12.39 -6.87
N ILE A 68 9.61 12.09 -6.31
CA ILE A 68 8.59 13.12 -6.02
C ILE A 68 9.16 14.17 -5.06
N SER A 69 9.79 13.73 -3.97
CA SER A 69 10.34 14.64 -2.95
C SER A 69 11.42 15.56 -3.53
N LEU A 70 12.31 15.04 -4.38
CA LEU A 70 13.32 15.82 -5.09
C LEU A 70 12.71 16.82 -6.06
N SER A 71 11.76 16.40 -6.90
CA SER A 71 11.10 17.28 -7.87
C SER A 71 10.34 18.42 -7.17
N ARG A 72 9.67 18.15 -6.03
CA ARG A 72 9.04 19.19 -5.19
C ARG A 72 10.04 20.19 -4.58
N GLN A 73 11.33 19.91 -4.65
CA GLN A 73 12.41 20.81 -4.24
C GLN A 73 13.14 21.44 -5.43
N GLY A 74 12.61 21.31 -6.65
CA GLY A 74 13.21 21.85 -7.87
C GLY A 74 14.50 21.13 -8.29
N ARG A 75 14.74 19.92 -7.80
CA ARG A 75 15.93 19.09 -8.12
C ARG A 75 15.68 18.21 -9.37
N ASP A 76 15.07 18.78 -10.41
CA ASP A 76 14.59 18.00 -11.57
C ASP A 76 15.73 17.41 -12.43
N GLU A 77 16.88 18.09 -12.51
CA GLU A 77 18.08 17.54 -13.19
C GLU A 77 18.58 16.27 -12.49
N GLU A 78 18.58 16.26 -11.15
CA GLU A 78 18.97 15.09 -10.37
C GLU A 78 17.95 13.96 -10.52
N VAL A 79 16.65 14.28 -10.54
CA VAL A 79 15.59 13.31 -10.82
C VAL A 79 15.80 12.63 -12.16
N ALA A 80 16.13 13.38 -13.22
CA ALA A 80 16.40 12.83 -14.54
C ALA A 80 17.60 11.86 -14.52
N VAL A 81 18.73 12.29 -13.95
CA VAL A 81 19.93 11.44 -13.83
C VAL A 81 19.65 10.16 -13.05
N LEU A 82 18.94 10.28 -11.93
CA LEU A 82 18.58 9.12 -11.11
C LEU A 82 17.66 8.17 -11.86
N PHE A 83 16.61 8.69 -12.50
CA PHE A 83 15.64 7.89 -13.24
C PHE A 83 16.29 7.15 -14.41
N ASP A 84 17.14 7.84 -15.20
CA ASP A 84 17.84 7.26 -16.35
C ASP A 84 18.74 6.07 -15.95
N GLY A 85 19.34 6.14 -14.76
CA GLY A 85 20.19 5.09 -14.20
C GLY A 85 19.44 3.86 -13.66
N LEU A 86 18.11 3.88 -13.59
CA LEU A 86 17.31 2.73 -13.13
C LEU A 86 17.21 1.65 -14.20
N SER A 87 16.93 0.41 -13.78
CA SER A 87 16.59 -0.65 -14.72
C SER A 87 15.24 -0.40 -15.38
N GLU A 88 15.05 -0.91 -16.59
CA GLU A 88 13.79 -0.77 -17.33
C GLU A 88 12.56 -1.30 -16.58
N ASP A 89 12.74 -2.38 -15.81
CA ASP A 89 11.66 -2.93 -14.98
C ASP A 89 11.26 -1.97 -13.86
N VAL A 90 12.24 -1.33 -13.20
CA VAL A 90 11.97 -0.34 -12.14
C VAL A 90 11.35 0.91 -12.73
N LYS A 91 11.84 1.40 -13.88
CA LYS A 91 11.23 2.54 -14.59
C LYS A 91 9.76 2.28 -14.92
N ARG A 92 9.44 1.08 -15.44
CA ARG A 92 8.05 0.66 -15.71
C ARG A 92 7.19 0.64 -14.45
N GLN A 93 7.72 0.15 -13.32
CA GLN A 93 6.99 0.15 -12.05
C GLN A 93 6.70 1.56 -11.54
N ILE A 94 7.71 2.44 -11.55
CA ILE A 94 7.58 3.84 -11.15
C ILE A 94 6.55 4.57 -12.02
N CYS A 95 6.63 4.41 -13.33
CA CYS A 95 5.73 5.10 -14.26
C CYS A 95 4.32 4.52 -14.34
N ARG A 96 4.08 3.33 -13.76
CA ARG A 96 2.72 2.82 -13.53
C ARG A 96 2.07 3.44 -12.29
N SER A 97 2.85 3.99 -11.36
CA SER A 97 2.31 4.67 -10.18
C SER A 97 1.53 5.94 -10.57
N ASN A 98 0.33 6.13 -10.01
CA ASN A 98 -0.52 7.29 -10.31
C ASN A 98 0.20 8.62 -10.13
N SER A 99 1.03 8.73 -9.08
CA SER A 99 1.69 9.97 -8.70
C SER A 99 2.77 10.42 -9.69
N LEU A 100 3.34 9.49 -10.48
CA LEU A 100 4.43 9.77 -11.42
C LEU A 100 4.12 9.44 -12.87
N ARG A 101 3.03 8.73 -13.16
CA ARG A 101 2.64 8.38 -14.54
C ARG A 101 2.52 9.58 -15.48
N LYS A 102 2.11 10.74 -14.95
CA LYS A 102 2.00 12.01 -15.72
C LYS A 102 3.32 12.81 -15.75
N ALA A 103 4.37 12.36 -15.08
CA ALA A 103 5.66 13.05 -15.08
C ALA A 103 6.31 12.99 -16.47
N PRO A 104 7.04 14.03 -16.91
CA PRO A 104 7.64 14.07 -18.24
C PRO A 104 8.56 12.87 -18.55
N PHE A 105 9.34 12.41 -17.58
CA PHE A 105 10.23 11.25 -17.73
C PHE A 105 9.47 9.90 -17.87
N CYS A 106 8.17 9.88 -17.62
CA CYS A 106 7.31 8.72 -17.82
C CYS A 106 6.58 8.70 -19.17
N ALA A 107 6.82 9.69 -20.05
CA ALA A 107 6.13 9.81 -21.33
C ALA A 107 6.28 8.58 -22.24
N GLU A 108 7.42 7.87 -22.16
CA GLU A 108 7.67 6.66 -22.94
C GLU A 108 7.08 5.38 -22.30
N TYR A 109 6.65 5.48 -21.04
CA TYR A 109 6.17 4.35 -20.22
C TYR A 109 4.64 4.33 -20.13
N THR A 110 3.95 4.73 -21.20
CA THR A 110 2.49 4.76 -21.24
C THR A 110 1.90 3.38 -20.93
N VAL A 111 0.93 3.36 -20.02
CA VAL A 111 0.15 2.16 -19.75
C VAL A 111 -0.79 1.96 -20.94
N SER A 112 -0.79 0.75 -21.51
CA SER A 112 -1.75 0.41 -22.55
C SER A 112 -3.18 0.62 -22.06
N ALA A 113 -4.05 1.15 -22.92
CA ALA A 113 -5.47 1.24 -22.61
C ALA A 113 -6.02 -0.14 -22.19
N PRO A 114 -6.99 -0.19 -21.25
CA PRO A 114 -7.61 -1.44 -20.83
C PRO A 114 -8.26 -2.13 -22.03
N ALA A 115 -8.21 -3.47 -22.04
CA ALA A 115 -8.82 -4.24 -23.12
C ALA A 115 -10.34 -4.06 -23.18
N ASP A 116 -10.99 -3.82 -22.04
CA ASP A 116 -12.40 -3.44 -21.95
C ASP A 116 -12.55 -2.11 -21.20
N SER A 117 -12.68 -1.03 -21.98
CA SER A 117 -12.80 0.33 -21.45
C SER A 117 -14.17 0.59 -20.79
N LEU A 118 -15.22 -0.12 -21.19
CA LEU A 118 -16.55 0.03 -20.59
C LEU A 118 -16.59 -0.62 -19.21
N LEU A 119 -16.07 -1.84 -19.10
CA LEU A 119 -15.93 -2.54 -17.82
C LEU A 119 -14.97 -1.79 -16.89
N SER A 120 -13.88 -1.25 -17.42
CA SER A 120 -12.96 -0.38 -16.69
C SER A 120 -13.69 0.82 -16.06
N LYS A 121 -14.42 1.61 -16.87
CA LYS A 121 -15.20 2.75 -16.37
C LYS A 121 -16.27 2.33 -15.36
N ALA A 122 -16.90 1.18 -15.54
CA ALA A 122 -17.89 0.64 -14.59
C ALA A 122 -17.29 0.33 -13.20
N LEU A 123 -16.12 -0.31 -13.15
CA LEU A 123 -15.42 -0.59 -11.89
C LEU A 123 -14.86 0.69 -11.25
N VAL A 124 -14.36 1.64 -12.06
CA VAL A 124 -13.93 2.95 -11.55
C VAL A 124 -15.12 3.73 -10.96
N GLN A 125 -16.30 3.68 -11.58
CA GLN A 125 -17.51 4.28 -10.98
C GLN A 125 -17.82 3.67 -9.60
N MET A 126 -17.72 2.34 -9.46
CA MET A 126 -17.92 1.65 -8.18
C MET A 126 -16.89 2.11 -7.15
N TYR A 127 -15.64 2.26 -7.55
CA TYR A 127 -14.56 2.78 -6.69
C TYR A 127 -14.85 4.20 -6.22
N LEU A 128 -15.24 5.08 -7.14
CA LEU A 128 -15.59 6.46 -6.84
C LEU A 128 -16.77 6.56 -5.87
N ASN A 129 -17.79 5.72 -6.03
CA ASN A 129 -18.92 5.65 -5.10
C ASN A 129 -18.49 5.17 -3.70
N ASP A 130 -17.68 4.11 -3.65
CA ASP A 130 -17.15 3.51 -2.42
C ASP A 130 -16.33 4.51 -1.59
N GLN A 131 -15.49 5.30 -2.26
CA GLN A 131 -14.65 6.30 -1.62
C GLN A 131 -15.41 7.58 -1.25
N ALA A 132 -16.29 8.06 -2.15
CA ALA A 132 -17.04 9.29 -1.91
C ALA A 132 -17.97 9.19 -0.69
N VAL A 133 -18.63 8.05 -0.46
CA VAL A 133 -19.48 7.85 0.72
C VAL A 133 -18.69 7.79 2.03
N ARG A 134 -17.37 7.61 1.95
CA ARG A 134 -16.42 7.64 3.07
C ARG A 134 -15.70 9.00 3.20
N GLY A 135 -16.13 10.01 2.44
CA GLY A 135 -15.56 11.36 2.47
C GLY A 135 -14.31 11.55 1.60
N ASN A 136 -13.89 10.53 0.85
CA ASN A 136 -12.70 10.59 -0.01
C ASN A 136 -13.09 11.04 -1.43
N VAL A 137 -12.59 12.20 -1.86
CA VAL A 137 -12.81 12.74 -3.21
C VAL A 137 -11.59 12.50 -4.09
N MET A 138 -11.74 11.68 -5.12
CA MET A 138 -10.67 11.27 -6.03
C MET A 138 -10.67 12.09 -7.33
N GLN A 139 -10.37 13.39 -7.23
CA GLN A 139 -10.51 14.33 -8.35
C GLN A 139 -9.74 13.88 -9.61
N ASP A 140 -8.49 13.45 -9.46
CA ASP A 140 -7.64 13.00 -10.57
C ASP A 140 -8.26 11.81 -11.33
N VAL A 141 -8.85 10.86 -10.61
CA VAL A 141 -9.48 9.67 -11.21
C VAL A 141 -10.77 10.04 -11.90
N MET A 142 -11.57 10.94 -11.31
CA MET A 142 -12.80 11.42 -11.92
C MET A 142 -12.54 12.15 -13.25
N GLU A 143 -11.48 12.96 -13.30
CA GLU A 143 -11.06 13.66 -14.52
C GLU A 143 -10.52 12.71 -15.58
N GLU A 144 -9.67 11.76 -15.18
CA GLU A 144 -9.06 10.81 -16.11
C GLU A 144 -10.07 9.89 -16.79
N TYR A 145 -11.05 9.37 -16.03
CA TYR A 145 -12.02 8.41 -16.56
C TYR A 145 -13.29 9.10 -17.09
N GLU A 146 -13.44 10.40 -16.82
CA GLU A 146 -14.64 11.20 -17.10
C GLU A 146 -15.88 10.61 -16.41
N VAL A 147 -15.70 10.18 -15.15
CA VAL A 147 -16.73 9.52 -14.34
C VAL A 147 -16.89 10.30 -13.04
N ARG A 148 -18.13 10.42 -12.55
CA ARG A 148 -18.45 11.13 -11.29
C ARG A 148 -19.20 10.20 -10.36
N PRO A 149 -18.99 10.28 -9.03
CA PRO A 149 -19.76 9.48 -8.09
C PRO A 149 -21.27 9.68 -8.27
N ASP A 150 -22.05 8.61 -8.14
CA ASP A 150 -23.51 8.64 -8.20
C ASP A 150 -24.06 9.27 -6.92
N SER A 151 -24.45 10.54 -7.02
CA SER A 151 -24.95 11.32 -5.88
C SER A 151 -26.24 10.74 -5.29
N GLY A 152 -27.09 10.12 -6.10
CA GLY A 152 -28.31 9.47 -5.63
C GLY A 152 -28.01 8.23 -4.80
N LEU A 153 -27.04 7.41 -5.24
CA LEU A 153 -26.56 6.27 -4.47
C LEU A 153 -25.85 6.72 -3.18
N ILE A 154 -24.95 7.70 -3.26
CA ILE A 154 -24.21 8.20 -2.08
C ILE A 154 -25.17 8.76 -1.01
N ALA A 155 -26.23 9.46 -1.42
CA ALA A 155 -27.23 10.02 -0.52
C ALA A 155 -27.97 8.93 0.30
N ARG A 156 -27.96 7.68 -0.15
CA ARG A 156 -28.52 6.54 0.61
C ARG A 156 -27.60 6.03 1.73
N GLY A 157 -26.32 6.41 1.70
CA GLY A 157 -25.36 6.10 2.76
C GLY A 157 -24.50 4.86 2.48
N MET A 158 -23.49 4.69 3.35
CA MET A 158 -22.37 3.75 3.15
C MET A 158 -22.83 2.29 3.01
N LEU A 159 -23.80 1.87 3.84
CA LEU A 159 -24.29 0.49 3.83
C LEU A 159 -24.95 0.11 2.49
N ASP A 160 -25.69 1.05 1.89
CA ASP A 160 -26.34 0.83 0.60
C ASP A 160 -25.34 0.84 -0.55
N VAL A 161 -24.33 1.72 -0.48
CA VAL A 161 -23.21 1.72 -1.44
C VAL A 161 -22.48 0.38 -1.41
N ASP A 162 -22.11 -0.10 -0.22
CA ASP A 162 -21.37 -1.35 -0.07
C ASP A 162 -22.18 -2.55 -0.59
N LEU A 163 -23.49 -2.61 -0.29
CA LEU A 163 -24.38 -3.67 -0.78
C LEU A 163 -24.49 -3.65 -2.31
N VAL A 164 -24.81 -2.49 -2.90
CA VAL A 164 -24.98 -2.34 -4.35
C VAL A 164 -23.69 -2.64 -5.10
N ASN A 165 -22.55 -2.15 -4.60
CA ASN A 165 -21.25 -2.42 -5.20
C ASN A 165 -20.88 -3.89 -5.12
N ARG A 166 -21.10 -4.55 -3.97
CA ARG A 166 -20.84 -5.98 -3.79
C ARG A 166 -21.66 -6.83 -4.76
N GLU A 167 -22.96 -6.59 -4.86
CA GLU A 167 -23.84 -7.34 -5.80
C GLU A 167 -23.41 -7.14 -7.24
N ARG A 168 -23.05 -5.91 -7.61
CA ARG A 168 -22.55 -5.60 -8.95
C ARG A 168 -21.21 -6.30 -9.21
N LEU A 169 -20.27 -6.30 -8.26
CA LEU A 169 -18.99 -6.96 -8.43
C LEU A 169 -19.14 -8.49 -8.53
N ALA A 170 -20.04 -9.09 -7.73
CA ALA A 170 -20.34 -10.51 -7.82
C ALA A 170 -20.86 -10.90 -9.23
N ASN A 171 -21.72 -10.06 -9.83
CA ASN A 171 -22.18 -10.27 -11.21
C ASN A 171 -21.04 -10.11 -12.23
N ILE A 172 -20.18 -9.11 -12.06
CA ILE A 172 -18.99 -8.93 -12.91
C ILE A 172 -18.09 -10.16 -12.84
N ILE A 173 -17.79 -10.66 -11.63
CA ILE A 173 -16.94 -11.84 -11.44
C ILE A 173 -17.59 -13.08 -12.09
N LYS A 174 -18.91 -13.22 -12.01
CA LYS A 174 -19.63 -14.33 -12.64
C LYS A 174 -19.57 -14.28 -14.17
N GLU A 175 -19.60 -13.08 -14.77
CA GLU A 175 -19.64 -12.90 -16.22
C GLU A 175 -18.23 -12.90 -16.86
N TYR A 176 -17.27 -12.22 -16.22
CA TYR A 176 -15.93 -11.97 -16.77
C TYR A 176 -14.81 -12.77 -16.08
N GLY A 177 -15.12 -13.47 -14.98
CA GLY A 177 -14.11 -13.92 -14.03
C GLY A 177 -13.58 -12.75 -13.17
N PHE A 178 -12.65 -13.05 -12.26
CA PHE A 178 -11.99 -11.98 -11.51
C PHE A 178 -11.19 -11.08 -12.47
N PRO A 179 -11.37 -9.75 -12.41
CA PRO A 179 -10.72 -8.84 -13.36
C PRO A 179 -9.19 -8.86 -13.21
N THR A 180 -8.49 -8.40 -14.25
CA THR A 180 -7.03 -8.22 -14.27
C THR A 180 -6.68 -6.80 -14.72
N VAL A 181 -5.48 -6.32 -14.40
CA VAL A 181 -5.01 -4.99 -14.85
C VAL A 181 -5.03 -4.88 -16.37
N LYS A 182 -4.72 -5.96 -17.09
CA LYS A 182 -4.79 -5.98 -18.56
C LYS A 182 -6.22 -5.76 -19.07
N LEU A 183 -7.20 -6.35 -18.40
CA LEU A 183 -8.60 -6.26 -18.82
C LEU A 183 -9.18 -4.87 -18.50
N VAL A 184 -9.01 -4.40 -17.26
CA VAL A 184 -9.76 -3.24 -16.75
C VAL A 184 -8.88 -2.06 -16.33
N GLY A 185 -7.55 -2.22 -16.29
CA GLY A 185 -6.64 -1.19 -15.82
C GLY A 185 -6.50 -1.14 -14.29
N GLN A 186 -5.49 -0.40 -13.82
CA GLN A 186 -5.09 -0.41 -12.41
C GLN A 186 -6.11 0.25 -11.47
N GLU A 187 -6.72 1.36 -11.87
CA GLU A 187 -7.75 2.03 -11.05
C GLU A 187 -9.00 1.15 -10.86
N ALA A 188 -9.43 0.48 -11.92
CA ALA A 188 -10.53 -0.45 -11.85
C ALA A 188 -10.22 -1.67 -10.96
N MET A 189 -8.98 -2.19 -11.01
CA MET A 189 -8.53 -3.26 -10.11
C MET A 189 -8.52 -2.84 -8.65
N ARG A 190 -8.02 -1.62 -8.34
CA ARG A 190 -8.13 -1.03 -7.00
C ARG A 190 -9.58 -0.90 -6.56
N GLY A 191 -10.46 -0.46 -7.47
CA GLY A 191 -11.90 -0.41 -7.25
C GLY A 191 -12.50 -1.75 -6.86
N ALA A 192 -12.20 -2.81 -7.62
CA ALA A 192 -12.65 -4.16 -7.32
C ALA A 192 -12.18 -4.61 -5.93
N PHE A 193 -10.91 -4.37 -5.60
CA PHE A 193 -10.37 -4.69 -4.28
C PHE A 193 -11.07 -3.92 -3.16
N MET A 194 -11.30 -2.61 -3.29
CA MET A 194 -11.94 -1.80 -2.25
C MET A 194 -13.38 -2.24 -1.97
N VAL A 195 -14.13 -2.63 -3.00
CA VAL A 195 -15.47 -3.20 -2.83
C VAL A 195 -15.42 -4.50 -2.02
N ILE A 196 -14.43 -5.37 -2.27
CA ILE A 196 -14.23 -6.61 -1.50
C ILE A 196 -13.85 -6.29 -0.05
N GLN A 197 -12.90 -5.37 0.12
CA GLN A 197 -12.37 -4.93 1.40
C GLN A 197 -13.46 -4.37 2.32
N HIS A 198 -14.51 -3.78 1.76
CA HIS A 198 -15.62 -3.16 2.50
C HIS A 198 -16.89 -4.00 2.57
N ALA A 199 -16.91 -5.22 2.03
CA ALA A 199 -18.09 -6.10 2.05
C ALA A 199 -18.34 -6.79 3.41
N ASP A 200 -18.15 -6.09 4.54
CA ASP A 200 -18.20 -6.66 5.89
C ASP A 200 -19.55 -7.29 6.28
N ARG A 201 -20.63 -6.87 5.61
CA ARG A 201 -21.99 -7.38 5.85
C ARG A 201 -22.26 -8.73 5.20
N ASP A 202 -21.33 -9.22 4.39
CA ASP A 202 -21.35 -10.57 3.83
C ASP A 202 -19.99 -11.24 4.05
N PRO A 203 -19.69 -11.68 5.29
CA PRO A 203 -18.38 -12.20 5.66
C PRO A 203 -18.04 -13.50 4.92
N ASP A 204 -19.05 -14.28 4.53
CA ASP A 204 -18.84 -15.50 3.75
C ASP A 204 -18.41 -15.15 2.32
N TRP A 205 -19.13 -14.24 1.66
CA TRP A 205 -18.71 -13.76 0.34
C TRP A 205 -17.34 -13.10 0.38
N GLN A 206 -17.04 -12.26 1.38
CA GLN A 206 -15.72 -11.61 1.52
C GLN A 206 -14.60 -12.64 1.68
N ARG A 207 -14.83 -13.69 2.49
CA ARG A 207 -13.87 -14.78 2.69
C ARG A 207 -13.61 -15.56 1.40
N ASP A 208 -14.66 -15.80 0.61
CA ASP A 208 -14.56 -16.49 -0.68
C ASP A 208 -13.74 -15.70 -1.72
N GLN A 209 -13.55 -14.39 -1.52
CA GLN A 209 -12.73 -13.58 -2.42
C GLN A 209 -11.23 -13.64 -2.10
N LEU A 210 -10.84 -14.08 -0.90
CA LEU A 210 -9.44 -14.08 -0.47
C LEU A 210 -8.51 -14.88 -1.42
N PRO A 211 -8.87 -16.09 -1.91
CA PRO A 211 -8.05 -16.81 -2.89
C PRO A 211 -7.93 -16.08 -4.24
N LEU A 212 -8.96 -15.33 -4.66
CA LEU A 212 -8.92 -14.54 -5.89
C LEU A 212 -7.98 -13.34 -5.74
N VAL A 213 -8.01 -12.68 -4.57
CA VAL A 213 -7.07 -11.61 -4.23
C VAL A 213 -5.63 -12.13 -4.15
N GLU A 214 -5.41 -13.30 -3.55
CA GLU A 214 -4.10 -13.95 -3.51
C GLU A 214 -3.56 -14.24 -4.92
N ALA A 215 -4.41 -14.80 -5.80
CA ALA A 215 -4.04 -15.06 -7.19
C ALA A 215 -3.73 -13.77 -7.95
N ALA A 216 -4.52 -12.70 -7.75
CA ALA A 216 -4.27 -11.39 -8.36
C ALA A 216 -2.97 -10.76 -7.85
N VAL A 217 -2.63 -10.92 -6.57
CA VAL A 217 -1.32 -10.50 -6.02
C VAL A 217 -0.18 -11.28 -6.67
N ALA A 218 -0.31 -12.60 -6.82
CA ALA A 218 0.69 -13.42 -7.48
C ALA A 218 0.89 -13.05 -8.96
N ALA A 219 -0.18 -12.60 -9.63
CA ALA A 219 -0.16 -12.09 -11.00
C ALA A 219 0.36 -10.64 -11.13
N GLY A 220 0.51 -9.91 -10.01
CA GLY A 220 0.88 -8.50 -10.00
C GLY A 220 -0.26 -7.54 -10.38
N ASP A 221 -1.50 -8.03 -10.36
CA ASP A 221 -2.71 -7.23 -10.60
C ASP A 221 -3.17 -6.47 -9.34
N LEU A 222 -2.77 -6.93 -8.16
CA LEU A 222 -2.94 -6.28 -6.85
C LEU A 222 -1.62 -6.26 -6.08
N GLU A 223 -1.51 -5.40 -5.08
CA GLU A 223 -0.31 -5.29 -4.25
C GLU A 223 -0.36 -6.29 -3.08
N ARG A 224 0.80 -6.77 -2.61
CA ARG A 224 0.85 -7.72 -1.47
C ARG A 224 0.09 -7.21 -0.25
N LYS A 225 0.16 -5.90 0.04
CA LYS A 225 -0.56 -5.28 1.15
C LYS A 225 -2.08 -5.44 1.06
N ASP A 226 -2.64 -5.53 -0.16
CA ASP A 226 -4.08 -5.68 -0.38
C ASP A 226 -4.56 -7.04 0.18
N TYR A 227 -3.79 -8.10 -0.05
CA TYR A 227 -4.02 -9.40 0.62
C TYR A 227 -3.92 -9.28 2.15
N ALA A 228 -2.88 -8.60 2.67
CA ALA A 228 -2.69 -8.45 4.11
C ALA A 228 -3.88 -7.73 4.77
N TYR A 229 -4.38 -6.65 4.16
CA TYR A 229 -5.55 -5.91 4.63
C TYR A 229 -6.82 -6.77 4.66
N LEU A 230 -7.07 -7.51 3.59
CA LEU A 230 -8.25 -8.37 3.50
C LEU A 230 -8.17 -9.55 4.50
N TYR A 231 -7.02 -10.20 4.59
CA TYR A 231 -6.78 -11.29 5.53
C TYR A 231 -7.06 -10.84 6.97
N ASP A 232 -6.42 -9.75 7.40
CA ASP A 232 -6.60 -9.25 8.76
C ASP A 232 -8.05 -8.84 9.05
N ARG A 233 -8.76 -8.26 8.07
CA ARG A 233 -10.17 -7.90 8.25
C ARG A 233 -11.07 -9.11 8.40
N ILE A 234 -10.87 -10.15 7.59
CA ILE A 234 -11.61 -11.43 7.70
C ILE A 234 -11.37 -12.05 9.09
N GLN A 235 -10.11 -12.08 9.55
CA GLN A 235 -9.75 -12.65 10.85
C GLN A 235 -10.43 -11.89 12.00
N VAL A 236 -10.30 -10.57 12.05
CA VAL A 236 -10.87 -9.75 13.13
C VAL A 236 -12.39 -9.81 13.14
N ASN A 237 -13.05 -9.75 11.97
CA ASN A 237 -14.50 -9.90 11.88
C ASN A 237 -14.97 -11.30 12.30
N SER A 238 -14.07 -12.30 12.27
CA SER A 238 -14.32 -13.66 12.76
C SER A 238 -13.89 -13.86 14.22
N ASN A 239 -13.54 -12.79 14.95
CA ASN A 239 -12.99 -12.82 16.31
C ASN A 239 -11.72 -13.69 16.44
N LEU A 240 -10.90 -13.72 15.40
CA LEU A 240 -9.60 -14.39 15.37
C LEU A 240 -8.46 -13.39 15.39
N PRO A 241 -7.27 -13.78 15.90
CA PRO A 241 -6.07 -12.97 15.79
C PRO A 241 -5.75 -12.63 14.32
N GLN A 242 -5.38 -11.36 14.09
CA GLN A 242 -4.87 -10.88 12.81
C GLN A 242 -3.36 -11.12 12.70
N ARG A 243 -2.82 -11.10 11.48
CA ARG A 243 -1.41 -11.43 11.22
C ARG A 243 -0.56 -10.21 10.93
N TYR A 244 -1.09 -9.22 10.21
CA TYR A 244 -0.31 -8.09 9.69
C TYR A 244 -0.58 -6.77 10.43
N GLY A 245 -1.47 -6.75 11.41
CA GLY A 245 -1.73 -5.61 12.29
C GLY A 245 -2.37 -4.45 11.54
N SER A 246 -3.32 -4.72 10.63
CA SER A 246 -4.01 -3.67 9.89
C SER A 246 -5.31 -3.18 10.54
N GLN A 247 -5.90 -3.95 11.44
CA GLN A 247 -7.17 -3.64 12.10
C GLN A 247 -6.96 -3.17 13.54
N PHE A 248 -7.76 -2.21 13.98
CA PHE A 248 -7.71 -1.64 15.31
C PHE A 248 -8.97 -2.01 16.09
N ALA A 249 -8.81 -2.47 17.33
CA ALA A 249 -9.93 -2.67 18.26
C ALA A 249 -10.46 -1.34 18.79
N LYS A 250 -9.58 -0.32 18.87
CA LYS A 250 -9.94 1.02 19.33
C LYS A 250 -9.08 2.07 18.66
N VAL A 251 -9.73 3.11 18.14
CA VAL A 251 -9.11 4.33 17.64
C VAL A 251 -9.77 5.52 18.30
N ASP A 252 -8.98 6.34 18.98
CA ASP A 252 -9.39 7.57 19.64
C ASP A 252 -8.31 8.63 19.37
N PRO A 253 -8.47 9.42 18.30
CA PRO A 253 -7.52 10.45 17.91
C PRO A 253 -7.35 11.54 18.97
N VAL A 254 -8.41 11.86 19.74
CA VAL A 254 -8.40 12.90 20.77
C VAL A 254 -7.43 12.55 21.89
N ASN A 255 -7.43 11.28 22.30
CA ASN A 255 -6.54 10.79 23.36
C ASN A 255 -5.26 10.12 22.82
N GLY A 256 -5.06 10.11 21.50
CA GLY A 256 -3.89 9.49 20.86
C GLY A 256 -3.85 7.96 20.98
N VAL A 257 -5.01 7.31 21.13
CA VAL A 257 -5.09 5.85 21.33
C VAL A 257 -5.36 5.15 19.99
N ALA A 258 -4.46 4.27 19.60
CA ALA A 258 -4.62 3.37 18.46
C ALA A 258 -4.20 1.95 18.87
N GLU A 259 -5.16 1.20 19.39
CA GLU A 259 -4.96 -0.16 19.91
C GLU A 259 -5.33 -1.18 18.82
N LEU A 260 -4.36 -2.03 18.47
CA LEU A 260 -4.59 -3.10 17.52
C LEU A 260 -5.59 -4.10 18.08
N ALA A 261 -6.41 -4.67 17.20
CA ALA A 261 -7.09 -5.92 17.53
C ALA A 261 -6.05 -7.03 17.80
N GLU A 262 -6.48 -8.11 18.44
CA GLU A 262 -5.61 -9.23 18.80
C GLU A 262 -4.73 -9.63 17.61
N THR A 263 -3.40 -9.66 17.82
CA THR A 263 -2.41 -9.81 16.74
C THR A 263 -1.45 -10.94 17.09
N GLU A 264 -1.28 -11.88 16.16
CA GLU A 264 -0.29 -12.96 16.26
C GLU A 264 1.12 -12.35 16.41
N ASP A 265 1.94 -12.86 17.34
CA ASP A 265 3.36 -12.51 17.47
C ASP A 265 3.69 -11.02 17.18
N PRO A 266 3.31 -10.10 18.10
CA PRO A 266 3.54 -8.66 17.92
C PRO A 266 5.01 -8.27 17.79
N GLU A 267 5.94 -9.05 18.36
CA GLU A 267 7.39 -8.77 18.33
C GLU A 267 7.95 -8.85 16.90
N ASN A 268 7.47 -9.79 16.08
CA ASN A 268 7.89 -9.93 14.69
C ASN A 268 6.92 -9.30 13.68
N LEU A 269 5.97 -8.47 14.13
CA LEU A 269 4.95 -7.87 13.28
C LEU A 269 5.56 -7.07 12.12
N ASN A 270 6.57 -6.25 12.40
CA ASN A 270 7.19 -5.41 11.36
C ASN A 270 7.97 -6.22 10.31
N VAL A 271 8.47 -7.42 10.66
CA VAL A 271 9.06 -8.34 9.67
C VAL A 271 8.02 -8.79 8.66
N ARG A 272 6.82 -9.17 9.14
CA ARG A 272 5.69 -9.55 8.26
C ARG A 272 5.18 -8.37 7.45
N ARG A 273 5.03 -7.20 8.08
CA ARG A 273 4.60 -5.96 7.39
C ARG A 273 5.58 -5.58 6.29
N LYS A 274 6.89 -5.68 6.51
CA LYS A 274 7.90 -5.45 5.49
C LYS A 274 7.73 -6.38 4.29
N ALA A 275 7.57 -7.69 4.52
CA ALA A 275 7.37 -8.67 3.45
C ALA A 275 6.15 -8.33 2.57
N MET A 276 5.11 -7.74 3.17
CA MET A 276 3.88 -7.32 2.50
C MET A 276 3.94 -5.90 1.90
N GLY A 277 5.08 -5.21 2.00
CA GLY A 277 5.22 -3.83 1.50
C GLY A 277 4.37 -2.83 2.30
N MET A 278 4.15 -3.10 3.59
CA MET A 278 3.37 -2.24 4.48
C MET A 278 4.27 -1.32 5.30
N MET A 279 3.71 -0.21 5.76
CA MET A 279 4.38 0.73 6.67
C MET A 279 4.65 0.09 8.05
N PRO A 280 5.76 0.40 8.75
CA PRO A 280 5.96 -0.01 10.14
C PRO A 280 4.75 0.34 11.01
N ILE A 281 4.42 -0.54 11.94
CA ILE A 281 3.19 -0.43 12.73
C ILE A 281 3.13 0.87 13.55
N GLU A 282 4.27 1.37 14.01
CA GLU A 282 4.37 2.61 14.78
C GLU A 282 4.00 3.83 13.94
N MET A 283 4.38 3.85 12.67
CA MET A 283 4.01 4.92 11.74
C MET A 283 2.56 4.75 11.26
N TYR A 284 2.11 3.52 11.06
CA TYR A 284 0.72 3.26 10.69
C TYR A 284 -0.24 3.71 11.79
N ARG A 285 0.08 3.48 13.07
CA ARG A 285 -0.65 4.04 14.22
C ARG A 285 -0.74 5.57 14.15
N LYS A 286 0.37 6.25 13.87
CA LYS A 286 0.38 7.71 13.70
C LYS A 286 -0.50 8.17 12.54
N LEU A 287 -0.47 7.44 11.43
CA LEU A 287 -1.31 7.74 10.27
C LEU A 287 -2.79 7.62 10.62
N ILE A 288 -3.20 6.52 11.27
CA ILE A 288 -4.59 6.29 11.68
C ILE A 288 -5.09 7.37 12.65
N LEU A 289 -4.24 7.83 13.56
CA LEU A 289 -4.55 8.94 14.47
C LEU A 289 -4.62 10.31 13.79
N SER A 290 -4.12 10.43 12.55
CA SER A 290 -4.15 11.68 11.78
C SER A 290 -5.34 11.79 10.82
N ILE A 291 -6.10 10.71 10.66
CA ILE A 291 -7.33 10.72 9.86
C ILE A 291 -8.44 11.32 10.74
N PRO A 292 -9.07 12.43 10.31
CA PRO A 292 -10.08 13.14 11.09
C PRO A 292 -11.37 12.33 11.29
#